data_AF-A0A971K567-F1
#
_entry.id   AF-A0A971K567-F1
#
_cell.length_a   1.000
_cell.length_b   1.000
_cell.length_c   1.000
_cell.angle_alpha   90.00
_cell.angle_beta   90.00
_cell.angle_gamma   90.00
#
_symmetry.space_group_name_H-M   'P 1'
#
loop_
_entity.id
_entity.type
_entity.pdbx_description
1 polymer ?
#
loop_
_entity_poly.entity_id
_entity_poly.type
_entity_poly.pdbx_seq_one_letter_code
_entity_poly.pdbx_strand_id
1 'polypeptide(L)' 'MSKSILSLVKACRMLELFLDEEKSLGITDFSRALEMPKATVQNLASTLEDMGYLEKDPMTLKYRLGPVL' A
#
# COMPACT_ATOMS: atom_id res chain seq x y z
N MET A 1 -16.78 -12.04 -18.28
CA MET A 1 -16.16 -11.42 -17.09
C MET A 1 -14.75 -10.97 -17.47
N SER A 2 -14.40 -9.71 -17.21
CA SER A 2 -13.02 -9.23 -17.37
C SER A 2 -12.12 -9.96 -16.37
N LYS A 3 -11.05 -10.59 -16.86
CA LYS A 3 -10.07 -11.28 -16.01
C LYS A 3 -9.31 -10.22 -15.19
N SER A 4 -9.51 -10.20 -13.87
CA SER A 4 -8.75 -9.34 -12.98
C SER A 4 -7.44 -10.01 -12.56
N ILE A 5 -6.37 -9.22 -12.44
CA ILE A 5 -5.08 -9.68 -11.91
C ILE A 5 -5.11 -9.45 -10.40
N LEU A 6 -5.05 -10.53 -9.62
CA LEU A 6 -5.23 -10.48 -8.16
C LEU A 6 -4.21 -9.56 -7.46
N SER A 7 -2.95 -9.53 -7.91
CA SER A 7 -1.93 -8.63 -7.35
C SER A 7 -2.27 -7.16 -7.58
N LEU A 8 -2.81 -6.81 -8.75
CA LEU A 8 -3.25 -5.45 -9.04
C LEU A 8 -4.45 -5.05 -8.17
N VAL A 9 -5.41 -5.97 -7.98
CA VAL A 9 -6.56 -5.73 -7.08
C VAL A 9 -6.07 -5.46 -5.65
N LYS A 10 -5.07 -6.21 -5.17
CA LYS A 10 -4.47 -5.99 -3.84
C LYS A 10 -3.75 -4.64 -3.74
N ALA A 11 -3.03 -4.24 -4.79
CA ALA A 11 -2.37 -2.94 -4.85
C ALA A 11 -3.38 -1.78 -4.81
N CYS A 12 -4.45 -1.85 -5.62
CA CYS A 12 -5.53 -0.85 -5.59
C CYS A 12 -6.17 -0.73 -4.20
N ARG A 13 -6.52 -1.86 -3.57
CA ARG A 13 -7.06 -1.86 -2.21
C ARG A 13 -6.11 -1.27 -1.17
N MET A 14 -4.80 -1.43 -1.34
CA MET A 14 -3.81 -0.79 -0.46
C MET A 14 -3.83 0.73 -0.58
N LEU A 15 -3.95 1.25 -1.81
CA LEU A 15 -4.04 2.70 -2.07
C LEU A 15 -5.37 3.29 -1.54
N GLU A 16 -6.47 2.54 -1.67
CA GLU A 16 -7.78 2.96 -1.16
C GLU A 16 -7.79 3.20 0.36
N LEU A 17 -6.90 2.55 1.13
CA LEU A 17 -6.80 2.77 2.59
C LEU A 17 -6.37 4.18 2.98
N PHE A 18 -5.84 4.97 2.04
CA PHE A 18 -5.46 6.35 2.26
C PHE A 18 -6.60 7.35 2.02
N LEU A 19 -7.73 6.92 1.49
CA LEU A 19 -8.84 7.82 1.12
C LEU A 19 -9.64 8.30 2.33
N ASP A 20 -9.70 7.53 3.42
CA ASP A 20 -10.61 7.82 4.53
C ASP A 20 -10.04 8.78 5.59
N GLU A 21 -8.71 8.94 5.73
CA GLU A 21 -8.06 9.86 6.70
C GLU A 21 -6.62 10.21 6.26
N GLU A 22 -6.02 11.31 6.76
CA GLU A 22 -4.57 11.63 6.66
C GLU A 22 -3.73 10.59 7.41
N LYS A 23 -3.71 9.35 6.90
CA LYS A 23 -3.08 8.21 7.53
C LYS A 23 -1.72 7.98 6.91
N SER A 24 -0.69 8.12 7.75
CA SER A 24 0.55 7.37 7.54
C SER A 24 0.30 5.92 7.98
N LEU A 25 0.53 4.95 7.11
CA LEU A 25 0.28 3.51 7.38
C LEU A 25 1.57 2.71 7.32
N GLY A 26 1.80 1.88 8.33
CA GLY A 26 2.91 0.92 8.33
C GLY A 26 2.51 -0.43 7.75
N ILE A 27 3.51 -1.31 7.57
CA ILE A 27 3.32 -2.69 7.11
C ILE A 27 2.33 -3.47 7.99
N THR A 28 2.35 -3.25 9.32
CA THR A 28 1.42 -3.91 10.25
C THR A 28 -0.01 -3.41 10.07
N ASP A 29 -0.20 -2.13 9.76
CA ASP A 29 -1.52 -1.54 9.55
C ASP A 29 -2.15 -2.10 8.26
N PHE A 30 -1.39 -2.13 7.17
CA PHE A 30 -1.80 -2.76 5.92
C PHE A 30 -2.11 -4.25 6.07
N SER A 31 -1.25 -4.99 6.79
CA SER A 31 -1.44 -6.43 7.02
C SER A 31 -2.74 -6.72 7.75
N ARG A 32 -3.09 -5.89 8.74
CA ARG A 32 -4.35 -5.99 9.46
C ARG A 32 -5.55 -5.58 8.59
N ALA A 33 -5.45 -4.45 7.90
CA ALA A 33 -6.56 -3.90 7.11
C ALA A 33 -6.91 -4.75 5.88
N LEU A 34 -5.90 -5.36 5.25
CA LEU A 34 -6.06 -6.15 4.02
C LEU A 34 -6.08 -7.67 4.28
N GLU A 35 -5.93 -8.09 5.54
CA GLU A 35 -5.85 -9.50 5.96
C GLU A 35 -4.78 -10.29 5.15
N MET A 36 -3.62 -9.67 4.94
CA MET A 36 -2.52 -10.23 4.15
C MET A 36 -1.27 -10.48 4.99
N PRO A 37 -0.45 -11.50 4.65
CA PRO A 37 0.86 -11.69 5.28
C PRO A 37 1.76 -10.45 5.10
N LYS A 38 2.52 -10.10 6.15
CA LYS A 38 3.44 -8.96 6.12
C LYS A 38 4.42 -8.98 4.96
N ALA A 39 4.92 -10.16 4.56
CA ALA A 39 5.81 -10.30 3.41
C ALA A 39 5.13 -9.88 2.08
N THR A 40 3.85 -10.23 1.91
CA THR A 40 3.08 -9.81 0.71
C THR A 40 2.85 -8.31 0.72
N VAL A 41 2.50 -7.74 1.88
CA VAL A 41 2.34 -6.29 2.05
C VAL A 41 3.64 -5.57 1.76
N GLN A 42 4.77 -6.04 2.29
CA GLN A 42 6.09 -5.47 2.06
C GLN A 42 6.40 -5.41 0.56
N ASN A 43 6.24 -6.51 -0.15
CA ASN A 43 6.51 -6.57 -1.59
C ASN A 43 5.61 -5.61 -2.39
N LEU A 44 4.32 -5.54 -2.05
CA LEU A 44 3.38 -4.62 -2.71
C LEU A 44 3.71 -3.16 -2.41
N ALA A 45 3.96 -2.81 -1.15
CA ALA A 45 4.28 -1.46 -0.72
C ALA A 45 5.59 -0.98 -1.35
N SER A 46 6.64 -1.82 -1.37
CA SER A 46 7.91 -1.50 -2.05
C SER A 46 7.72 -1.34 -3.55
N THR A 47 6.89 -2.16 -4.20
CA THR A 47 6.59 -1.97 -5.64
C THR A 47 5.90 -0.64 -5.89
N LEU A 48 4.91 -0.27 -5.05
CA LEU A 48 4.21 1.01 -5.17
C LEU A 48 5.12 2.20 -4.85
N GLU A 49 6.06 2.05 -3.90
CA GLU A 49 7.10 3.02 -3.58
C GLU A 49 8.06 3.24 -4.74
N ASP A 50 8.61 2.17 -5.32
CA ASP A 50 9.50 2.23 -6.48
C ASP A 50 8.84 2.89 -7.71
N MET A 51 7.52 2.76 -7.81
CA MET A 51 6.70 3.39 -8.86
C MET A 51 6.23 4.81 -8.52
N GLY A 52 6.53 5.31 -7.30
CA GLY A 52 6.17 6.66 -6.85
C GLY A 52 4.70 6.84 -6.41
N TYR A 53 3.92 5.76 -6.33
CA TYR A 53 2.55 5.79 -5.81
C TYR A 53 2.51 5.87 -4.28
N LEU A 54 3.55 5.39 -3.61
CA LEU A 54 3.76 5.55 -2.18
C LEU A 54 5.09 6.22 -1.90
N GLU A 55 5.18 6.90 -0.77
CA GLU A 55 6.45 7.36 -0.21
C GLU A 55 6.59 6.87 1.23
N LYS A 56 7.77 6.34 1.56
CA LYS A 56 8.08 5.89 2.90
C LYS A 56 8.80 6.97 3.70
N ASP A 57 8.24 7.29 4.84
CA ASP A 57 8.88 8.16 5.82
C ASP A 57 10.04 7.40 6.50
N PRO A 58 11.28 7.90 6.43
CA PRO A 58 12.45 7.20 6.99
C PRO A 58 12.48 7.18 8.52
N MET A 59 11.78 8.12 9.17
CA MET A 59 11.74 8.23 10.63
C MET A 59 10.68 7.31 11.23
N THR A 60 9.51 7.26 10.60
CA THR A 60 8.36 6.48 11.12
C THR A 60 8.21 5.10 10.47
N LEU A 61 8.90 4.87 9.34
CA LEU A 61 8.77 3.68 8.47
C LEU A 61 7.36 3.45 7.93
N LYS A 62 6.51 4.48 7.99
CA LYS A 62 5.15 4.46 7.47
C LYS A 62 5.11 5.04 6.06
N TYR A 63 4.13 4.59 5.29
CA TYR A 63 3.88 5.03 3.93
C TYR A 63 2.79 6.10 3.92
N ARG A 64 2.90 7.00 2.95
CA ARG A 64 1.87 7.97 2.52
C ARG A 64 1.69 7.86 1.00
N LEU A 65 0.63 8.45 0.46
CA LEU A 65 0.49 8.61 -0.98
C LEU A 65 1.69 9.40 -1.52
N GLY A 66 2.30 8.89 -2.57
CA GLY A 66 3.40 9.52 -3.26
C GLY A 66 2.92 10.51 -4.33
N PRO A 67 3.84 11.31 -4.90
CA PRO A 67 3.54 12.45 -5.75
C PRO A 67 2.91 12.10 -7.11
N VAL A 68 2.84 10.81 -7.46
CA VAL A 68 2.18 10.35 -8.68
C VAL A 68 0.64 10.35 -8.54
N LEU A 69 0.11 10.40 -7.31
CA LEU A 69 -1.33 10.46 -6.98
C LEU A 69 -1.70 11.80 -6.33
#